data_AF-A0A7X5N2I1-F1
#
_entry.id   AF-A0A7X5N2I1-F1
#
_cell.length_a   1.000
_cell.length_b   1.000
_cell.length_c   1.000
_cell.angle_alpha   90.00
_cell.angle_beta   90.00
_cell.angle_gamma   90.00
#
_symmetry.space_group_name_H-M   'P 1'
#
loop_
_entity.id
_entity.type
_entity.pdbx_description
1 polymer ?
#
loop_
_entity_poly.entity_id
_entity_poly.type
_entity_poly.pdbx_seq_one_letter_code
_entity_poly.pdbx_strand_id
1 'polypeptide(L)'
;TAAAAQPWMDTALTADQRADRLLAQMSEDEKFQMLRSYFGLGTDKIPKPEGALGSAGYVPGVPRLGIPAQQLADAGVGVTNPGGIRKGDFATAMPSGPSTASSWNPQLAYAGGKTMGRESWQQGFN
;
A
#
# COMPACT_ATOMS: atom_id res chain seq x y z
N THR A 1 -2.14 22.59 -20.31
CA THR A 1 -1.21 21.87 -21.21
C THR A 1 -1.46 20.39 -21.03
N ALA A 2 -1.81 19.67 -22.10
CA ALA A 2 -1.94 18.20 -22.00
C ALA A 2 -0.57 17.66 -21.56
N ALA A 3 -0.52 16.96 -20.42
CA ALA A 3 0.69 16.27 -20.00
C ALA A 3 1.14 15.40 -21.18
N ALA A 4 2.39 15.54 -21.62
CA ALA A 4 2.97 14.60 -22.56
C ALA A 4 2.72 13.19 -21.99
N ALA A 5 2.12 12.30 -22.78
CA ALA A 5 1.70 10.99 -22.31
C ALA A 5 2.91 10.26 -21.70
N GLN A 6 2.88 10.07 -20.38
CA GLN A 6 3.95 9.39 -19.65
C GLN A 6 4.07 7.96 -20.22
N PRO A 7 5.23 7.55 -20.76
CA PRO A 7 5.35 6.27 -21.46
C PRO A 7 5.02 5.03 -20.61
N TRP A 8 5.11 5.15 -19.28
CA TRP A 8 4.77 4.11 -18.31
C TRP A 8 3.28 4.06 -17.92
N MET A 9 2.48 5.01 -18.38
CA MET A 9 1.02 5.06 -18.13
C MET A 9 0.19 4.44 -19.26
N ASP A 10 0.85 3.90 -20.30
CA ASP A 10 0.20 3.19 -21.39
C ASP A 10 -0.36 1.83 -20.91
N THR A 11 -1.69 1.73 -20.82
CA THR A 11 -2.39 0.54 -20.34
C THR A 11 -2.49 -0.58 -21.38
N ALA A 12 -2.05 -0.35 -22.62
CA ALA A 12 -1.92 -1.41 -23.62
C ALA A 12 -0.71 -2.32 -23.37
N LEU A 13 0.22 -1.89 -22.51
CA LEU A 13 1.43 -2.63 -22.15
C LEU A 13 1.24 -3.49 -20.91
N THR A 14 2.10 -4.50 -20.78
CA THR A 14 2.22 -5.29 -19.54
C THR A 14 2.74 -4.44 -18.38
N ALA A 15 2.49 -4.90 -17.15
CA ALA A 15 3.01 -4.24 -15.95
C ALA A 15 4.54 -4.11 -15.98
N ASP A 16 5.25 -5.16 -16.42
CA ASP A 16 6.71 -5.17 -16.52
C ASP A 16 7.22 -4.14 -17.53
N GLN A 17 6.62 -4.08 -18.72
CA GLN A 17 6.98 -3.08 -19.73
C GLN A 17 6.75 -1.64 -19.23
N ARG A 18 5.69 -1.42 -18.46
CA ARG A 18 5.42 -0.12 -17.83
C ARG A 18 6.43 0.19 -16.74
N ALA A 19 6.79 -0.79 -15.92
CA ALA A 19 7.80 -0.67 -14.88
C ALA A 19 9.19 -0.36 -15.48
N ASP A 20 9.60 -1.05 -16.54
CA ASP A 20 10.87 -0.79 -17.24
C ASP A 20 10.93 0.64 -17.78
N ARG A 21 9.85 1.11 -18.40
CA ARG A 21 9.74 2.48 -18.88
C ARG A 21 9.79 3.51 -17.77
N LEU A 22 9.18 3.22 -16.61
CA LEU A 22 9.24 4.10 -15.44
C LEU A 22 10.66 4.11 -14.86
N LEU A 23 11.28 2.94 -14.68
CA LEU A 23 12.60 2.76 -14.11
C LEU A 23 13.69 3.44 -14.96
N ALA A 24 13.53 3.45 -16.28
CA ALA A 24 14.40 4.17 -17.20
C ALA A 24 14.34 5.70 -17.03
N GLN A 25 13.30 6.22 -16.39
CA GLN A 25 13.10 7.66 -16.14
C GLN A 25 13.50 8.07 -14.72
N MET A 26 13.82 7.11 -13.86
CA MET A 26 14.24 7.36 -12.47
C MET A 26 15.74 7.66 -12.39
N SER A 27 16.12 8.62 -11.55
CA SER A 27 17.51 8.77 -11.11
C SER A 27 17.92 7.62 -10.19
N GLU A 28 19.23 7.45 -9.97
CA GLU A 28 19.73 6.48 -8.99
C GLU A 28 19.21 6.80 -7.58
N ASP A 29 19.19 8.08 -7.20
CA ASP A 29 18.66 8.53 -5.90
C ASP A 29 17.17 8.18 -5.73
N GLU A 30 16.35 8.38 -6.77
CA GLU A 30 14.93 8.00 -6.75
C GLU A 30 14.78 6.47 -6.59
N LYS A 31 15.64 5.67 -7.24
CA LYS A 31 15.64 4.20 -7.08
C LYS A 31 16.04 3.79 -5.67
N PHE A 32 17.15 4.32 -5.16
CA PHE A 32 17.61 4.02 -3.81
C PHE A 32 16.62 4.45 -2.74
N GLN A 33 15.96 5.60 -2.92
CA GLN A 33 14.92 6.04 -1.99
C GLN A 33 13.76 5.04 -1.92
N MET A 34 13.30 4.52 -3.06
CA MET A 34 12.19 3.56 -3.09
C MET A 34 12.53 2.21 -2.44
N LEU A 35 13.81 1.85 -2.31
CA LEU A 35 14.24 0.65 -1.58
C LEU A 35 14.11 0.79 -0.05
N ARG A 36 13.90 2.01 0.45
CA ARG A 36 13.82 2.28 1.89
C ARG A 36 12.37 2.51 2.33
N SER A 37 11.87 1.61 3.16
CA SER A 37 10.64 1.81 3.93
C SER A 37 10.92 2.40 5.31
N TYR A 38 10.01 3.25 5.75
CA TYR A 38 9.93 3.76 7.12
C TYR A 38 8.77 3.09 7.85
N PHE A 39 8.86 3.02 9.17
CA PHE A 39 7.70 2.63 9.96
C PHE A 39 6.62 3.70 9.81
N GLY A 40 5.39 3.28 9.52
CA GLY A 40 4.29 4.20 9.23
C GLY A 40 3.73 4.91 10.46
N LEU A 41 4.19 4.56 11.68
CA LEU A 41 3.84 5.18 12.95
C LEU A 41 4.99 6.04 13.50
N GLY A 42 4.63 6.95 14.40
CA GLY A 42 5.58 7.64 15.27
C GLY A 42 5.74 6.94 16.61
N THR A 43 6.80 7.29 17.31
CA THR A 43 7.06 7.01 18.73
C THR A 43 7.34 8.34 19.43
N ASP A 44 7.50 8.33 20.76
CA ASP A 44 7.86 9.53 21.52
C ASP A 44 9.18 10.18 21.07
N LYS A 45 10.06 9.41 20.41
CA LYS A 45 11.39 9.87 19.96
C LYS A 45 11.49 10.10 18.46
N ILE A 46 10.63 9.45 17.68
CA ILE A 46 10.69 9.46 16.22
C ILE A 46 9.30 9.85 15.72
N PRO A 47 9.12 11.03 15.12
CA PRO A 47 7.81 11.41 14.61
C PRO A 47 7.36 10.48 13.49
N LYS A 48 6.05 10.33 13.35
CA LYS A 48 5.47 9.65 12.19
C LYS A 48 5.93 10.37 10.91
N PRO A 49 6.35 9.64 9.85
CA PRO A 49 6.71 10.29 8.59
C PRO A 49 5.60 11.18 8.07
N GLU A 50 5.98 12.31 7.47
CA GLU A 50 5.06 13.19 6.77
C GLU A 50 4.40 12.43 5.61
N GLY A 51 3.09 12.59 5.45
CA GLY A 51 2.31 11.87 4.44
C GLY A 51 1.96 10.41 4.79
N ALA A 52 2.57 9.79 5.80
CA ALA A 52 2.19 8.44 6.23
C ALA A 52 0.79 8.43 6.87
N LEU A 53 -0.05 7.44 6.52
CA LEU A 53 -1.40 7.32 7.08
C LEU A 53 -1.42 6.92 8.57
N GLY A 54 -0.34 6.33 9.09
CA GLY A 54 -0.31 5.78 10.44
C GLY A 54 -0.62 4.29 10.46
N SER A 55 0.33 3.46 10.03
CA SER A 55 0.20 1.99 9.98
C SER A 55 1.58 1.32 9.92
N ALA A 56 1.69 0.12 9.36
CA ALA A 56 2.89 -0.71 9.36
C ALA A 56 4.08 -0.08 8.63
N GLY A 57 3.85 0.56 7.47
CA GLY A 57 4.96 1.06 6.66
C GLY A 57 4.60 2.23 5.76
N TYR A 58 5.64 2.95 5.35
CA TYR A 58 5.56 4.08 4.45
C TYR A 58 6.81 4.15 3.57
N VAL A 59 6.62 4.22 2.25
CA VAL A 59 7.69 4.56 1.30
C VAL A 59 7.32 5.88 0.63
N PRO A 60 8.15 6.94 0.75
CA PRO A 60 7.91 8.18 0.04
C PRO A 60 7.75 7.95 -1.46
N GLY A 61 6.83 8.68 -2.08
CA GLY A 61 6.63 8.63 -3.53
C GLY A 61 7.69 9.43 -4.29
N VAL A 62 7.59 9.42 -5.62
CA VAL A 62 8.43 10.21 -6.53
C VAL A 62 7.52 11.19 -7.30
N PRO A 63 7.26 12.41 -6.76
CA PRO A 63 6.27 13.32 -7.31
C PRO A 63 6.52 13.72 -8.76
N ARG A 64 7.79 13.87 -9.15
CA ARG A 64 8.21 14.21 -10.52
C ARG A 64 7.71 13.20 -11.56
N LEU A 65 7.66 11.93 -11.18
CA LEU A 65 7.19 10.83 -12.02
C LEU A 65 5.72 10.46 -11.75
N GLY A 66 5.05 11.13 -10.81
CA GLY A 66 3.69 10.82 -10.40
C GLY A 66 3.55 9.50 -9.64
N ILE A 67 4.64 8.96 -9.07
CA ILE A 67 4.58 7.76 -8.22
C ILE A 67 4.02 8.18 -6.85
N PRO A 68 2.86 7.67 -6.42
CA PRO A 68 2.31 7.96 -5.10
C PRO A 68 3.18 7.32 -4.02
N ALA A 69 3.09 7.84 -2.80
CA ALA A 69 3.71 7.18 -1.66
C ALA A 69 3.04 5.82 -1.41
N GLN A 70 3.86 4.81 -1.11
CA GLN A 70 3.35 3.49 -0.74
C GLN A 70 2.96 3.51 0.73
N GLN A 71 1.71 3.16 1.00
CA GLN A 71 1.14 3.12 2.33
C GLN A 71 0.88 1.66 2.66
N LEU A 72 1.62 1.13 3.64
CA LEU A 72 1.60 -0.30 3.96
C LEU A 72 0.84 -0.54 5.27
N ALA A 73 -0.02 -1.54 5.28
CA ALA A 73 -0.78 -1.97 6.45
C ALA A 73 -0.48 -3.42 6.83
N ASP A 74 -0.40 -3.68 8.13
CA ASP A 74 -0.34 -5.05 8.65
C ASP A 74 -1.69 -5.72 8.52
N ALA A 75 -1.64 -6.98 8.12
CA ALA A 75 -2.83 -7.72 7.76
C ALA A 75 -2.71 -9.23 8.01
N GLY A 76 -3.87 -9.87 7.97
CA GLY A 76 -4.07 -11.30 8.11
C GLY A 76 -5.49 -11.63 8.56
N VAL A 77 -6.10 -10.70 9.30
CA VAL A 77 -7.46 -10.82 9.86
C VAL A 77 -8.24 -9.50 9.81
N GLY A 78 -7.83 -8.55 8.96
CA GLY A 78 -8.40 -7.20 8.89
C GLY A 78 -7.33 -6.15 8.58
N VAL A 79 -7.74 -4.88 8.52
CA VAL A 79 -6.82 -3.73 8.34
C VAL A 79 -6.51 -3.13 9.69
N THR A 80 -5.25 -3.22 10.11
CA THR A 80 -4.84 -2.79 11.45
C THR A 80 -4.90 -1.28 11.62
N ASN A 81 -5.51 -0.80 12.71
CA ASN A 81 -5.48 0.61 13.15
C ASN A 81 -4.75 0.73 14.52
N PRO A 82 -3.41 0.81 14.52
CA PRO A 82 -2.61 0.70 15.75
C PRO A 82 -2.96 1.79 16.76
N GLY A 83 -3.43 1.40 17.95
CA GLY A 83 -3.83 2.36 18.98
C GLY A 83 -4.96 3.31 18.58
N GLY A 84 -5.72 3.00 17.52
CA GLY A 84 -6.79 3.85 17.01
C GLY A 84 -6.30 5.24 16.57
N ILE A 85 -5.09 5.32 16.02
CA ILE A 85 -4.48 6.53 15.46
C ILE A 85 -5.34 7.14 14.34
N ARG A 86 -5.90 6.31 13.46
CA ARG A 86 -6.75 6.77 12.37
C ARG A 86 -8.19 6.86 12.86
N LYS A 87 -8.59 8.03 13.37
CA LYS A 87 -9.92 8.23 13.95
C LYS A 87 -11.00 8.11 12.87
N GLY A 88 -12.02 7.30 13.14
CA GLY A 88 -13.12 7.05 12.20
C GLY A 88 -12.85 5.90 11.21
N ASP A 89 -11.63 5.36 11.16
CA ASP A 89 -11.33 4.17 10.38
C ASP A 89 -11.80 2.90 11.11
N PHE A 90 -12.60 2.11 10.40
CA PHE A 90 -13.07 0.80 10.85
C PHE A 90 -12.78 -0.25 9.78
N ALA A 91 -12.41 -1.45 10.25
CA ALA A 91 -12.20 -2.61 9.41
C ALA A 91 -12.87 -3.82 10.04
N THR A 92 -13.32 -4.75 9.20
CA THR A 92 -13.93 -5.99 9.64
C THR A 92 -12.88 -6.91 10.25
N ALA A 93 -13.11 -7.37 11.48
CA ALA A 93 -12.29 -8.41 12.10
C ALA A 93 -12.67 -9.78 11.54
N MET A 94 -11.76 -10.38 10.77
CA MET A 94 -11.93 -11.67 10.12
C MET A 94 -11.52 -12.84 11.04
N PRO A 95 -11.99 -14.06 10.78
CA PRO A 95 -11.45 -15.26 11.42
C PRO A 95 -9.95 -15.40 11.18
N SER A 96 -9.24 -15.97 12.14
CA SER A 96 -7.82 -16.31 12.00
C SER A 96 -7.54 -17.16 10.74
N GLY A 97 -6.30 -17.13 10.24
CA GLY A 97 -5.86 -17.99 9.15
C GLY A 97 -6.19 -19.47 9.37
N PRO A 98 -5.85 -20.08 10.53
CA PRO A 98 -6.25 -21.45 10.85
C PRO A 98 -7.77 -21.69 10.87
N SER A 99 -8.56 -20.75 11.42
CA SER A 99 -10.03 -20.86 11.41
C SER A 99 -10.58 -20.84 9.99
N THR A 100 -10.08 -19.93 9.14
CA THR A 100 -10.47 -19.85 7.73
C THR A 100 -10.09 -21.14 6.99
N ALA A 101 -8.88 -21.67 7.22
CA ALA A 101 -8.42 -22.91 6.61
C ALA A 101 -9.26 -24.13 7.05
N SER A 102 -9.69 -24.18 8.31
CA SER A 102 -10.52 -25.28 8.85
C SER A 102 -11.89 -25.42 8.15
N SER A 103 -12.33 -24.41 7.40
CA SER A 103 -13.54 -24.49 6.57
C SER A 103 -13.36 -25.34 5.31
N TRP A 104 -12.11 -25.56 4.87
CA TRP A 104 -11.76 -26.18 3.59
C TRP A 104 -12.49 -25.55 2.39
N ASN A 105 -12.81 -24.25 2.49
CA ASN A 105 -13.60 -23.53 1.50
C ASN A 105 -12.77 -22.38 0.88
N PRO A 106 -12.21 -22.56 -0.33
CA PRO A 106 -11.44 -21.53 -1.02
C PRO A 106 -12.24 -20.25 -1.32
N GLN A 107 -13.55 -20.37 -1.55
CA GLN A 107 -14.43 -19.24 -1.82
C GLN A 107 -14.61 -18.37 -0.57
N LEU A 108 -14.67 -18.97 0.62
CA LEU A 108 -14.70 -18.24 1.88
C LEU A 108 -13.39 -17.48 2.12
N ALA A 109 -12.24 -18.12 1.88
CA ALA A 109 -10.94 -17.46 1.96
C ALA A 109 -10.82 -16.27 0.98
N TYR A 110 -11.28 -16.46 -0.26
CA TYR A 110 -11.33 -15.40 -1.26
C TYR A 110 -12.24 -14.24 -0.83
N ALA A 111 -13.42 -14.52 -0.29
CA ALA A 111 -14.34 -13.49 0.18
C ALA A 111 -13.75 -12.65 1.34
N GLY A 112 -13.04 -13.30 2.27
CA GLY A 112 -12.28 -12.62 3.32
C GLY A 112 -11.18 -11.72 2.76
N GLY A 113 -10.36 -12.23 1.85
CA GLY A 113 -9.31 -11.47 1.18
C GLY A 113 -9.84 -10.27 0.39
N LYS A 114 -10.93 -10.47 -0.38
CA LYS A 114 -11.60 -9.40 -1.13
C LYS A 114 -12.10 -8.28 -0.22
N THR A 115 -12.64 -8.64 0.95
CA THR A 115 -13.12 -7.65 1.92
C THR A 115 -11.95 -6.85 2.50
N MET A 116 -10.88 -7.52 2.94
CA MET A 116 -9.68 -6.85 3.45
C MET A 116 -9.04 -5.93 2.39
N GLY A 117 -8.96 -6.36 1.13
CA GLY A 117 -8.43 -5.55 0.04
C GLY A 117 -9.28 -4.29 -0.23
N ARG A 118 -10.60 -4.42 -0.24
CA ARG A 118 -11.52 -3.28 -0.38
C ARG A 118 -11.37 -2.28 0.76
N GLU A 119 -11.36 -2.76 2.00
CA GLU A 119 -11.23 -1.88 3.18
C GLU A 119 -9.85 -1.21 3.22
N SER A 120 -8.79 -1.92 2.84
CA SER A 120 -7.44 -1.34 2.74
C SER A 120 -7.41 -0.20 1.74
N TRP A 121 -7.98 -0.41 0.55
CA TRP A 121 -8.06 0.62 -0.49
C TRP A 121 -8.91 1.83 -0.07
N GLN A 122 -10.05 1.60 0.60
CA GLN A 122 -10.90 2.68 1.12
C GLN A 122 -10.20 3.53 2.18
N GLN A 123 -9.31 2.92 2.97
CA GLN A 123 -8.48 3.61 3.95
C GLN A 123 -7.22 4.26 3.36
N GLY A 124 -6.99 4.13 2.04
CA GLY A 124 -5.89 4.79 1.32
C GLY A 124 -4.59 3.98 1.21
N PHE A 125 -4.60 2.70 1.58
CA PHE A 125 -3.45 1.79 1.40
C PHE A 125 -3.32 1.32 -0.06
N ASN A 126 -2.09 1.02 -0.50
CA ASN A 126 -1.78 0.62 -1.88
C ASN A 126 -0.60 -0.35 -1.99
#